data_AF-A0A291LV45-F1
#
_entry.id   AF-A0A291LV45-F1
#
_cell.length_a   1.000
_cell.length_b   1.000
_cell.length_c   1.000
_cell.angle_alpha   90.00
_cell.angle_beta   90.00
_cell.angle_gamma   90.00
#
_symmetry.space_group_name_H-M   'P 1'
#
loop_
_entity.id
_entity.type
_entity.pdbx_description
1 polymer ?
#
loop_
_entity_poly.entity_id
_entity_poly.type
_entity_poly.pdbx_seq_one_letter_code
_entity_poly.pdbx_strand_id
1 'polypeptide(L)' 'MTADTPQKPDLPPAALRALAEAEERRANAAALDLPPELGGREGPEPVRYGDYEKKGLAVDF' A
#
# COMPACT_ATOMS: atom_id res chain seq x y z
N MET A 1 7.36 9.14 -14.42
CA MET A 1 7.05 8.41 -13.17
C MET A 1 7.03 9.42 -12.04
N THR A 2 5.93 10.15 -11.89
CA THR A 2 5.78 11.14 -10.83
C THR A 2 5.36 10.41 -9.56
N ALA A 3 6.29 10.28 -8.61
CA ALA A 3 5.94 9.86 -7.26
C ALA A 3 5.02 10.94 -6.68
N ASP A 4 3.73 10.63 -6.60
CA ASP A 4 2.76 11.40 -5.84
C ASP A 4 3.18 11.29 -4.36
N THR A 5 4.02 12.21 -3.93
CA THR A 5 4.36 12.36 -2.52
C THR A 5 3.21 13.13 -1.94
N PRO A 6 2.32 12.53 -1.13
CA PRO A 6 1.28 13.32 -0.48
C PRO A 6 2.00 14.40 0.31
N GLN A 7 1.68 15.67 0.03
CA GLN A 7 2.16 16.78 0.84
C GLN A 7 1.90 16.38 2.29
N LYS A 8 2.98 16.21 3.07
CA LYS A 8 2.88 15.93 4.50
C LYS A 8 1.96 17.01 5.06
N PRO A 9 0.74 16.69 5.50
CA PRO A 9 -0.04 17.64 6.28
C PRO A 9 0.83 18.03 7.48
N ASP A 10 0.68 19.22 8.02
CA ASP A 10 1.24 19.53 9.34
C ASP A 10 0.61 18.57 10.36
N LEU A 11 1.23 17.41 10.52
CA LEU A 11 0.71 16.32 11.32
C LEU A 11 0.85 16.71 12.78
N PRO A 12 -0.20 16.51 13.60
CA PRO A 12 -0.10 16.78 15.02
C PRO A 12 1.03 15.93 15.65
N PRO A 13 1.67 16.39 16.73
CA PRO A 13 2.77 15.65 17.37
C PRO A 13 2.42 14.21 17.76
N ALA A 14 1.13 13.92 18.01
CA ALA A 14 0.65 12.56 18.26
C ALA A 14 0.76 11.65 17.02
N ALA A 15 0.44 12.17 15.83
CA ALA A 15 0.52 11.41 14.58
C ALA A 15 1.98 11.11 14.21
N LEU A 16 2.90 12.06 14.43
CA LEU A 16 4.33 11.83 14.21
C LEU A 16 4.89 10.73 15.12
N ARG A 17 4.50 10.73 16.40
CA ARG A 17 4.88 9.66 17.34
C ARG A 17 4.33 8.30 16.92
N ALA A 18 3.06 8.23 16.51
CA ALA A 18 2.45 6.99 16.06
C ALA A 18 3.15 6.42 14.82
N LEU A 19 3.56 7.27 13.87
CA LEU A 19 4.33 6.85 12.70
C LEU A 19 5.72 6.34 13.08
N ALA A 20 6.44 7.05 13.97
CA ALA A 20 7.75 6.63 14.46
C ALA A 20 7.68 5.26 15.16
N GLU A 21 6.70 5.04 16.04
CA GLU A 21 6.50 3.72 16.67
C GLU A 21 6.16 2.63 15.65
N ALA A 22 5.36 2.94 14.64
CA ALA A 22 5.02 1.98 13.59
C ALA A 22 6.23 1.64 12.69
N GLU A 23 7.13 2.59 12.46
CA GLU A 23 8.41 2.36 11.79
C GLU A 23 9.34 1.51 12.65
N GLU A 24 9.49 1.80 13.93
CA GLU A 24 10.27 0.98 14.87
C GLU A 24 9.74 -0.45 14.95
N ARG A 25 8.41 -0.64 15.00
CA ARG A 25 7.79 -1.98 14.96
C ARG A 25 8.11 -2.71 13.66
N ARG A 26 8.09 -2.03 12.52
CA ARG A 26 8.43 -2.62 11.22
C ARG A 26 9.90 -2.99 11.11
N ALA A 27 10.79 -2.14 11.62
CA ALA A 27 12.24 -2.40 11.64
C ALA A 27 12.60 -3.60 12.53
N ASN A 28 11.87 -3.79 13.63
CA ASN A 28 12.07 -4.92 14.56
C ASN A 28 11.26 -6.16 14.20
N ALA A 29 10.35 -6.09 13.22
CA ALA A 29 9.56 -7.23 12.79
C ALA A 29 10.46 -8.20 12.01
N ALA A 30 10.36 -9.49 12.35
CA ALA A 30 10.99 -10.53 11.54
C ALA A 30 10.36 -10.55 10.15
N ALA A 31 11.17 -10.77 9.12
CA ALA A 31 10.67 -11.02 7.78
C ALA A 31 9.79 -12.27 7.81
N LEU A 32 8.54 -12.12 7.39
CA LEU A 32 7.64 -13.26 7.22
C LEU A 32 8.01 -13.93 5.90
N ASP A 33 8.46 -15.19 5.99
CA ASP A 33 8.69 -16.04 4.83
C ASP A 33 7.34 -16.61 4.35
N LEU A 34 6.53 -15.73 3.75
CA LEU A 34 5.25 -16.11 3.15
C LEU A 34 5.49 -16.47 1.68
N PRO A 35 4.88 -17.57 1.20
CA PRO A 35 4.93 -17.87 -0.22
C PRO A 35 4.32 -16.71 -1.02
N PRO A 36 4.84 -16.42 -2.21
CA PRO A 36 4.26 -15.39 -3.05
C PRO A 36 2.82 -15.77 -3.39
N GLU A 37 1.91 -14.79 -3.31
CA GLU A 37 0.54 -14.97 -3.79
C GLU A 37 0.58 -15.14 -5.31
N LEU A 38 0.09 -16.29 -5.80
CA LEU A 38 0.07 -16.61 -7.22
C LEU A 38 -1.33 -16.35 -7.79
N GLY A 39 -1.41 -15.58 -8.88
CA GLY A 39 -2.68 -15.28 -9.55
C GLY A 39 -3.40 -14.03 -9.05
N GLY A 40 -2.89 -13.36 -8.02
CA GLY A 40 -3.35 -12.02 -7.64
C GLY A 40 -2.98 -10.98 -8.70
N ARG A 41 -3.86 -9.99 -8.93
CA ARG A 41 -3.51 -8.81 -9.73
C ARG A 41 -2.47 -7.99 -8.95
N GLU A 42 -1.43 -7.53 -9.65
CA GLU A 42 -0.51 -6.54 -9.10
C GLU A 42 -1.25 -5.22 -8.85
N GLY A 43 -0.93 -4.56 -7.74
CA GLY A 43 -1.47 -3.25 -7.41
C GLY A 43 -2.70 -3.25 -6.50
N PRO A 44 -3.26 -2.06 -6.23
CA PRO A 44 -4.37 -1.90 -5.30
C PRO A 44 -5.65 -2.56 -5.82
N GLU A 45 -6.50 -2.99 -4.89
CA GLU A 45 -7.68 -3.79 -5.21
C GLU A 45 -8.65 -3.04 -6.16
N PRO A 46 -9.00 -3.61 -7.34
CA PRO A 46 -9.85 -2.97 -8.34
C PRO A 46 -11.15 -2.40 -7.78
N VAL A 47 -11.78 -3.11 -6.83
CA VAL A 47 -13.06 -2.70 -6.23
C VAL A 47 -12.95 -1.38 -5.47
N ARG A 48 -11.81 -1.13 -4.81
CA ARG A 48 -11.60 0.11 -4.06
C ARG A 48 -11.22 1.30 -4.93
N TYR A 49 -10.65 1.06 -6.12
CA TYR A 49 -10.05 2.10 -6.95
C TYR A 49 -10.65 2.23 -8.35
N GLY A 50 -11.67 1.42 -8.67
CA GLY A 50 -12.40 1.47 -9.94
C GLY A 50 -11.61 0.97 -11.16
N ASP A 51 -10.43 0.39 -10.97
CA ASP A 51 -9.57 -0.09 -12.05
C ASP A 51 -9.86 -1.55 -12.41
N TYR A 52 -11.01 -1.75 -13.05
CA TYR A 52 -11.43 -3.06 -13.57
C TYR A 52 -10.80 -3.37 -14.92
N GLU A 53 -10.05 -2.46 -15.52
CA GLU A 53 -9.52 -2.65 -16.87
C GLU A 53 -8.18 -3.37 -16.86
N LYS A 54 -8.01 -4.31 -17.79
CA LYS A 54 -6.72 -4.95 -18.08
C LYS A 54 -6.55 -4.99 -19.59
N LYS A 55 -5.58 -4.22 -20.11
CA LYS A 55 -5.36 -4.07 -21.57
C LYS A 55 -6.61 -3.58 -22.34
N GLY A 56 -7.41 -2.70 -21.73
CA GLY A 56 -8.62 -2.13 -22.35
C GLY A 56 -9.84 -3.06 -22.34
N LEU A 57 -9.79 -4.17 -21.60
CA LEU A 57 -10.93 -5.05 -21.34
C LEU A 57 -11.34 -4.89 -19.88
N ALA A 58 -12.64 -4.67 -19.64
CA ALA A 58 -13.21 -4.77 -18.30
C ALA A 58 -13.15 -6.24 -17.85
N VAL A 59 -12.41 -6.50 -16.77
CA VAL A 59 -12.21 -7.82 -16.19
C VAL A 59 -12.70 -7.76 -14.75
N ASP A 60 -13.82 -8.42 -14.52
CA ASP A 60 -14.24 -8.91 -13.20
C ASP A 60 -13.70 -10.34 -13.08
N PHE A 61 -13.35 -10.81 -11.87
CA PHE A 61 -12.70 -12.10 -11.51
C PHE A 61 -11.27 -12.38 -12.03
#